data_AF-A0A5J4UWK9-F1
#
_entry.id   AF-A0A5J4UWK9-F1
#
_cell.length_a   1.000
_cell.length_b   1.000
_cell.length_c   1.000
_cell.angle_alpha   90.00
_cell.angle_beta   90.00
_cell.angle_gamma   90.00
#
_symmetry.space_group_name_H-M   'P 1'
#
loop_
_entity.id
_entity.type
_entity.pdbx_description
1 polymer ?
#
loop_
_entity_poly.entity_id
_entity_poly.type
_entity_poly.pdbx_seq_one_letter_code
_entity_poly.pdbx_strand_id
1 'polypeptide(L)' 'TSKAVHIVMKACKIPTGYTVTSIRSSSMTKSIDQGATKTEINRATRHRKGSQTVANHYDKNLNDKIRTRLAKL' A
#
# COMPACT_ATOMS: atom_id res chain seq x y z
N THR A 1 8.09 6.85 -17.40
CA THR A 1 7.29 5.83 -16.68
C THR A 1 5.93 6.33 -16.20
N SER A 2 5.77 7.54 -15.64
CA SER A 2 4.46 8.02 -15.13
C SER A 2 3.39 8.29 -16.22
N LYS A 3 3.77 8.78 -17.41
CA LYS A 3 2.83 9.17 -18.47
C LYS A 3 2.01 8.01 -19.02
N ALA A 4 2.63 6.86 -19.25
CA ALA A 4 1.94 5.64 -19.69
C ALA A 4 0.91 5.15 -18.66
N VAL A 5 1.26 5.21 -17.37
CA VAL A 5 0.34 4.85 -16.28
C VAL A 5 -0.88 5.79 -16.29
N HIS A 6 -0.68 7.09 -16.45
CA HIS A 6 -1.79 8.05 -16.53
C HIS A 6 -2.72 7.80 -17.72
N ILE A 7 -2.19 7.36 -18.87
CA ILE A 7 -3.00 6.97 -20.04
C ILE A 7 -3.93 5.80 -19.67
N VAL A 8 -3.37 4.77 -19.03
CA VAL A 8 -4.16 3.61 -18.57
C VAL A 8 -5.18 4.00 -17.50
N MET A 9 -4.80 4.84 -16.53
CA MET A 9 -5.71 5.34 -15.49
C MET A 9 -6.91 6.08 -16.10
N LYS A 10 -6.66 6.91 -17.11
CA LYS A 10 -7.72 7.62 -17.86
C LYS A 10 -8.61 6.65 -18.63
N ALA A 11 -8.02 5.66 -19.30
CA ALA A 11 -8.77 4.63 -20.03
C ALA A 11 -9.68 3.82 -19.10
N CYS A 12 -9.22 3.50 -17.89
CA CYS A 12 -9.99 2.81 -16.85
C CYS A 12 -10.94 3.74 -16.07
N LYS A 13 -11.09 5.01 -16.46
CA LYS A 13 -11.95 6.01 -15.80
C LYS A 13 -11.68 6.16 -14.29
N ILE A 14 -10.42 6.00 -13.87
CA ILE A 14 -10.03 6.22 -12.48
C ILE A 14 -10.20 7.72 -12.17
N PRO A 15 -10.92 8.10 -11.09
CA PRO A 15 -11.09 9.50 -10.72
C PRO A 15 -9.75 10.22 -10.52
N THR A 16 -9.70 11.49 -10.91
CA THR A 16 -8.49 12.33 -10.87
C THR A 16 -7.91 12.52 -9.47
N GLY A 17 -8.70 12.27 -8.42
CA GLY A 17 -8.24 12.25 -7.03
C GLY A 17 -7.32 11.07 -6.67
N TYR A 18 -7.28 10.02 -7.50
CA TYR A 18 -6.35 8.90 -7.31
C TYR A 18 -5.11 9.08 -8.18
N THR A 19 -3.96 8.87 -7.56
CA THR A 19 -2.65 9.06 -8.20
C THR A 19 -1.95 7.72 -8.40
N VAL A 20 -0.84 7.73 -9.15
CA VAL A 20 0.09 6.59 -9.21
C VAL A 20 0.54 6.16 -7.81
N THR A 21 0.65 7.10 -6.88
CA THR A 21 0.93 6.80 -5.47
C THR A 21 -0.24 6.07 -4.82
N SER A 22 -1.48 6.47 -5.04
CA SER A 22 -2.67 5.76 -4.53
C SER A 22 -2.73 4.30 -5.02
N ILE A 23 -2.39 4.04 -6.28
CA ILE A 23 -2.31 2.68 -6.84
C ILE A 23 -1.24 1.86 -6.11
N ARG A 24 -0.05 2.45 -5.92
CA ARG A 24 1.04 1.80 -5.17
C ARG A 24 0.62 1.48 -3.74
N SER A 25 -0.03 2.41 -3.06
CA SER A 25 -0.57 2.23 -1.71
C SER A 25 -1.52 1.04 -1.66
N SER A 26 -2.48 0.98 -2.59
CA SER A 26 -3.46 -0.11 -2.67
C SER A 26 -2.81 -1.47 -2.91
N SER A 27 -1.83 -1.54 -3.82
CA SER A 27 -1.07 -2.77 -4.08
C SER A 27 -0.34 -3.26 -2.82
N MET A 28 0.23 -2.35 -2.03
CA MET A 28 0.94 -2.72 -0.80
C MET A 28 0.00 -3.19 0.30
N THR A 29 -1.13 -2.50 0.51
CA THR A 29 -2.17 -2.96 1.45
C THR A 29 -2.62 -4.37 1.10
N LYS A 30 -2.86 -4.65 -0.19
CA LYS A 30 -3.25 -5.99 -0.64
C LYS A 30 -2.18 -7.05 -0.36
N SER A 31 -0.91 -6.73 -0.52
CA SER A 31 0.19 -7.65 -0.15
C SER A 31 0.23 -7.91 1.36
N ILE A 32 -0.01 -6.89 2.20
CA ILE A 32 -0.09 -7.05 3.66
C ILE A 32 -1.27 -7.94 4.04
N ASP A 33 -2.44 -7.73 3.42
CA ASP A 33 -3.64 -8.54 3.66
C ASP A 33 -3.44 -10.01 3.27
N GLN A 34 -2.59 -10.26 2.27
CA GLN A 34 -2.15 -11.60 1.85
C GLN A 34 -1.07 -12.21 2.76
N GLY A 35 -0.63 -11.50 3.80
CA GLY A 35 0.35 -11.99 4.77
C GLY A 35 1.81 -11.78 4.37
N ALA A 36 2.09 -10.97 3.33
CA ALA A 36 3.46 -10.69 2.94
C ALA A 36 4.23 -9.97 4.05
N THR A 37 5.46 -10.41 4.29
CA THR A 37 6.34 -9.81 5.29
C THR A 37 6.86 -8.45 4.81
N LYS A 38 7.26 -7.60 5.76
CA LYS A 38 7.88 -6.30 5.48
C LYS A 38 9.10 -6.42 4.57
N THR A 39 9.88 -7.49 4.71
CA THR A 39 11.07 -7.77 3.89
C THR A 39 10.69 -8.08 2.44
N GLU A 40 9.65 -8.90 2.22
CA GLU A 40 9.16 -9.23 0.88
C GLU A 40 8.56 -8.01 0.18
N ILE A 41 7.78 -7.20 0.89
CA ILE A 41 7.22 -5.94 0.37
C ILE A 41 8.34 -4.97 -0.01
N ASN A 42 9.35 -4.80 0.84
CA ASN A 42 10.50 -3.92 0.54
C ASN A 42 11.29 -4.42 -0.67
N ARG A 43 11.50 -5.74 -0.79
CA ARG A 43 12.18 -6.36 -1.93
C ARG A 43 11.40 -6.16 -3.23
N ALA A 44 10.08 -6.40 -3.21
CA ALA A 44 9.22 -6.28 -4.39
C ALA A 44 9.04 -4.83 -4.86
N THR A 45 8.92 -3.89 -3.92
CA THR A 45 8.71 -2.46 -4.25
C THR A 45 10.00 -1.71 -4.57
N ARG A 46 11.18 -2.31 -4.27
CA ARG A 46 12.53 -1.72 -4.45
C ARG A 46 12.65 -0.28 -3.94
N HIS A 47 11.87 0.06 -2.92
CA HIS A 47 11.73 1.43 -2.46
C HIS A 47 12.79 1.73 -1.40
N ARG A 48 13.70 2.69 -1.69
CA ARG A 48 14.82 3.07 -0.80
C ARG A 48 14.36 3.50 0.61
N LYS A 49 13.12 3.98 0.77
CA LYS A 49 12.46 4.29 2.05
C LYS A 49 11.26 3.39 2.36
N GLY A 50 11.18 2.21 1.72
CA GLY A 50 10.01 1.32 1.76
C GLY A 50 9.55 1.00 3.18
N SER A 51 10.50 0.71 4.07
CA SER A 51 10.22 0.37 5.46
C SER A 51 9.49 1.47 6.25
N GLN A 52 9.79 2.75 5.99
CA GLN A 52 9.23 3.89 6.70
C GLN A 52 7.90 4.35 6.07
N THR A 53 7.79 4.28 4.74
CA THR A 53 6.52 4.57 4.06
C THR A 53 5.46 3.48 4.36
N VAL A 54 5.86 2.20 4.43
CA VAL A 54 4.99 1.08 4.88
C VAL A 54 4.44 1.39 6.27
N ALA A 55 5.31 1.66 7.23
CA ALA A 55 4.92 1.88 8.63
C ALA A 55 4.03 3.13 8.81
N ASN A 56 4.36 4.24 8.16
CA ASN A 56 3.67 5.51 8.40
C ASN A 56 2.38 5.67 7.59
N HIS A 57 2.27 5.06 6.42
CA HIS A 57 1.18 5.34 5.47
C HIS A 57 0.34 4.13 5.08
N TYR A 58 0.85 2.91 5.21
CA TYR A 58 0.20 1.72 4.66
C TYR A 58 -0.23 0.70 5.71
N ASP A 59 0.45 0.67 6.86
CA ASP A 59 0.09 -0.17 8.02
C ASP A 59 -1.04 0.45 8.87
N LYS A 60 -2.08 0.97 8.22
CA LYS A 60 -3.21 1.61 8.92
C LYS A 60 -4.22 0.59 9.46
N ASN A 61 -4.30 -0.60 8.86
CA ASN A 61 -5.29 -1.63 9.18
C ASN A 61 -4.84 -2.63 10.26
N LEU A 62 -3.54 -2.74 10.56
CA LEU A 62 -3.07 -3.64 11.62
C LEU A 62 -3.41 -3.12 13.02
N ASN A 63 -3.63 -1.80 13.15
CA ASN A 63 -4.11 -1.20 14.39
C ASN A 63 -5.47 -1.77 14.82
N ASP A 64 -6.37 -2.13 13.90
CA ASP A 64 -7.66 -2.72 14.30
C ASP A 64 -7.48 -4.12 14.84
N LYS A 65 -6.66 -4.97 14.19
CA LYS A 65 -6.32 -6.30 14.70
C LYS A 65 -5.59 -6.26 16.04
N ILE A 66 -4.67 -5.31 16.22
CA ILE A 66 -3.95 -5.11 17.50
C ILE A 66 -4.92 -4.58 18.57
N ARG A 67 -5.75 -3.58 18.25
CA ARG A 67 -6.73 -3.00 19.17
C ARG A 67 -7.79 -4.02 19.59
N THR A 68 -8.24 -4.89 18.68
CA THR A 68 -9.12 -6.03 19.01
C THR A 68 -8.42 -7.07 19.89
N ARG A 69 -7.12 -7.35 19.68
CA ARG A 69 -6.37 -8.27 20.54
C ARG A 69 -6.12 -7.70 21.93
N LEU A 70 -5.81 -6.41 22.03
CA LEU A 70 -5.62 -5.72 23.31
C LEU A 70 -6.93 -5.52 24.08
N ALA A 71 -8.05 -5.30 23.39
CA ALA A 71 -9.37 -5.22 24.03
C ALA A 71 -9.93 -6.57 24.52
N LYS A 72 -9.24 -7.68 24.19
CA LYS A 72 -9.57 -9.04 24.65
C LYS A 72 -8.66 -9.52 25.79
N LEU A 73 -7.67 -8.72 26.18
CA LEU A 73 -6.91 -8.87 27.42
C LEU A 73 -7.67 -8.16 28.55
#